data_AF-A0A060WXK8-F1
#
_entry.id   AF-A0A060WXK8-F1
#
_cell.length_a   1.000
_cell.length_b   1.000
_cell.length_c   1.000
_cell.angle_alpha   90.00
_cell.angle_beta   90.00
_cell.angle_gamma   90.00
#
_symmetry.space_group_name_H-M   'P 1'
#
loop_
_entity.id
_entity.type
_entity.pdbx_description
1 polymer ?
#
loop_
_entity_poly.entity_id
_entity_poly.type
_entity_poly.pdbx_seq_one_letter_code
_entity_poly.pdbx_strand_id
1 'polypeptide(L)'
;MGSMLPFLRSVVTLLKYFWAVVVGYSMVVLIAIYMYQFKTVSGLFRQIMGMSEEGLRDLGLEQYDTVELFARILLPAAFLLACILQLHYFNQDFLDLTNLDNVPVHHGPTRWDSIPDRNHWDNVLYIREEGNISPLKCFFLFNWCLSFLRMKENVEKLQKRYTSGESERVGSQDTLDNDGLSASSEKPEEEQGVLMSFLCLPVPPEERLTQWGLIVDRASLLLFQALALFQRAQEMGWRLLEVHSLKIVSTGIIWVSLQEVSLMNFMFLVLWTFALPFPRLRPIASSVSSVWACVMVVCKMLYQLKVIKPLEYSSNCTAVTNGTGLEGNMAELLRRSVLYVKPVDPAIWCGALRKCEDRILPCLSNHLTVLGLLVFEVTVSRHQLYYRLHNNLKVPTFSIIFQGITRQHLDHGILPCIKYFVNYFFYKFGLEVCFVVAVNVIGQRMDFYSLLHACALMAVLSRRRRKAMGEVWPKYCCFTAGLMVLQYLLCIGIPPALCVDYPWRTSSQALTSNLIKWLYLPDFAMRPSPSFILYDHLLLLCSTLQWQVFEEENRAAVRLMAGENVEISRSLDSRSFNQYIPVNNFLQCRSEGSLR
;
A
#
# COMPACT_ATOMS: atom_id res chain seq x y z
N MET A 1 11.98 -7.87 19.35
CA MET A 1 10.72 -8.32 19.97
C MET A 1 10.44 -7.63 21.31
N GLY A 2 11.44 -7.38 22.17
CA GLY A 2 11.21 -6.80 23.52
C GLY A 2 10.65 -5.37 23.59
N SER A 3 10.79 -4.54 22.54
CA SER A 3 10.29 -3.15 22.53
C SER A 3 8.85 -2.97 22.02
N MET A 4 8.22 -4.03 21.49
CA MET A 4 6.96 -3.92 20.74
C MET A 4 5.69 -4.23 21.55
N LEU A 5 5.81 -5.03 22.62
CA LEU A 5 4.73 -5.37 23.55
C LEU A 5 4.28 -4.19 24.44
N PRO A 6 5.19 -3.42 25.10
CA PRO A 6 4.76 -2.31 25.94
C PRO A 6 4.05 -1.21 25.14
N PHE A 7 4.51 -0.96 23.89
CA PHE A 7 3.84 -0.03 22.98
C PHE A 7 2.39 -0.45 22.65
N LEU A 8 2.13 -1.74 22.46
CA LEU A 8 0.78 -2.26 22.19
C LEU A 8 -0.17 -2.05 23.37
N ARG A 9 0.31 -2.29 24.59
CA ARG A 9 -0.47 -2.03 25.82
C ARG A 9 -0.84 -0.56 25.93
N SER A 10 0.07 0.34 25.56
CA SER A 10 -0.20 1.77 25.49
C SER A 10 -1.26 2.09 24.44
N VAL A 11 -1.19 1.55 23.21
CA VAL A 11 -2.18 1.84 22.15
C VAL A 11 -3.60 1.37 22.50
N VAL A 12 -3.75 0.15 23.03
CA VAL A 12 -5.07 -0.39 23.44
C VAL A 12 -5.71 0.45 24.54
N THR A 13 -4.90 0.87 25.52
CA THR A 13 -5.36 1.75 26.60
C THR A 13 -5.72 3.13 26.05
N LEU A 14 -4.90 3.69 25.17
CA LEU A 14 -5.13 4.98 24.53
C LEU A 14 -6.37 4.98 23.64
N LEU A 15 -6.75 3.86 23.01
CA LEU A 15 -7.90 3.80 22.12
C LEU A 15 -9.23 4.09 22.85
N LYS A 16 -9.38 3.58 24.09
CA LYS A 16 -10.56 3.88 24.93
C LYS A 16 -10.66 5.37 25.25
N TYR A 17 -9.55 5.97 25.67
CA TYR A 17 -9.49 7.41 25.95
C TYR A 17 -9.67 8.25 24.68
N PHE A 18 -9.13 7.81 23.55
CA PHE A 18 -9.28 8.46 22.26
C PHE A 18 -10.75 8.61 21.87
N TRP A 19 -11.53 7.52 21.88
CA TRP A 19 -12.96 7.58 21.54
C TRP A 19 -13.74 8.45 22.53
N ALA A 20 -13.43 8.38 23.82
CA ALA A 20 -14.06 9.26 24.83
C ALA A 20 -13.76 10.75 24.56
N VAL A 21 -12.51 11.08 24.22
CA VAL A 21 -12.10 12.45 23.87
C VAL A 21 -12.78 12.90 22.57
N VAL A 22 -12.86 12.05 21.56
CA VAL A 22 -13.54 12.38 20.29
C VAL A 22 -15.03 12.65 20.49
N VAL A 23 -15.71 11.83 21.29
CA VAL A 23 -17.12 12.04 21.64
C VAL A 23 -17.29 13.33 22.44
N GLY A 24 -16.47 13.56 23.46
CA GLY A 24 -16.49 14.80 24.26
C GLY A 24 -16.22 16.05 23.42
N TYR A 25 -15.23 16.01 22.53
CA TYR A 25 -14.94 17.09 21.60
C TYR A 25 -16.11 17.34 20.64
N SER A 26 -16.69 16.29 20.07
CA SER A 26 -17.84 16.41 19.15
C SER A 26 -19.06 17.01 19.84
N MET A 27 -19.31 16.66 21.11
CA MET A 27 -20.34 17.29 21.96
C MET A 27 -20.07 18.79 22.13
N VAL A 28 -18.85 19.17 22.51
CA VAL A 28 -18.46 20.56 22.71
C VAL A 28 -18.61 21.37 21.42
N VAL A 29 -18.21 20.82 20.27
CA VAL A 29 -18.38 21.46 18.96
C VAL A 29 -19.85 21.69 18.63
N LEU A 30 -20.72 20.69 18.84
CA LEU A 30 -22.15 20.83 18.62
C LEU A 30 -22.78 21.89 19.53
N ILE A 31 -22.41 21.89 20.81
CA ILE A 31 -22.87 22.90 21.78
C ILE A 31 -22.40 24.29 21.35
N ALA A 32 -21.15 24.45 20.94
CA ALA A 32 -20.59 25.73 20.49
C ALA A 32 -21.31 26.27 19.24
N ILE A 33 -21.52 25.43 18.21
CA ILE A 33 -22.25 25.80 16.98
C ILE A 33 -23.69 26.23 17.31
N TYR A 34 -24.35 25.50 18.20
CA TYR A 34 -25.72 25.80 18.61
C TYR A 34 -25.79 27.09 19.45
N MET A 35 -24.92 27.24 20.45
CA MET A 35 -24.88 28.42 21.31
C MET A 35 -24.56 29.70 20.53
N TYR A 36 -23.73 29.61 19.49
CA TYR A 36 -23.36 30.77 18.66
C TYR A 36 -24.54 31.36 17.87
N GLN A 37 -25.66 30.64 17.74
CA GLN A 37 -26.89 31.16 17.12
C GLN A 37 -27.54 32.28 17.95
N PHE A 38 -27.27 32.36 19.25
CA PHE A 38 -27.76 33.44 20.11
C PHE A 38 -26.90 34.70 19.97
N LYS A 39 -27.51 35.84 19.63
CA LYS A 39 -26.81 37.13 19.42
C LYS A 39 -26.01 37.60 20.64
N THR A 40 -26.49 37.36 21.85
CA THR A 40 -25.77 37.70 23.08
C THR A 40 -24.49 36.89 23.24
N VAL A 41 -24.54 35.61 22.87
CA VAL A 41 -23.41 34.69 22.97
C VAL A 41 -22.39 35.00 21.89
N SER A 42 -22.81 35.27 20.65
CA SER A 42 -21.86 35.64 19.58
C SER A 42 -21.10 36.93 19.90
N GLY A 43 -21.75 37.92 20.51
CA GLY A 43 -21.10 39.13 21.01
C GLY A 43 -20.06 38.86 22.12
N LEU A 44 -20.39 37.97 23.07
CA LEU A 44 -19.48 37.56 24.13
C LEU A 44 -18.25 36.82 23.58
N PHE A 45 -18.44 35.89 22.63
CA PHE A 45 -17.34 35.16 21.99
C PHE A 45 -16.39 36.09 21.25
N ARG A 46 -16.89 37.14 20.58
CA ARG A 46 -16.05 38.18 19.96
C ARG A 46 -15.21 38.93 20.98
N GLN A 47 -15.81 39.31 22.11
CA GLN A 47 -15.13 40.05 23.16
C GLN A 47 -14.06 39.21 23.88
N ILE A 48 -14.33 37.91 24.11
CA ILE A 48 -13.40 37.00 24.79
C ILE A 48 -12.26 36.57 23.87
N MET A 49 -12.56 36.18 22.62
CA MET A 49 -11.55 35.64 21.70
C MET A 49 -10.73 36.73 21.01
N GLY A 50 -11.23 37.97 20.96
CA GLY A 50 -10.55 39.09 20.28
C GLY A 50 -10.34 38.88 18.77
N MET A 51 -11.02 37.91 18.16
CA MET A 51 -10.90 37.57 16.75
C MET A 51 -11.89 38.36 15.89
N SER A 52 -11.50 38.65 14.64
CA SER A 52 -12.40 39.24 13.65
C SER A 52 -13.55 38.28 13.30
N GLU A 53 -14.66 38.84 12.81
CA GLU A 53 -15.82 38.06 12.35
C GLU A 53 -15.46 37.05 11.25
N GLU A 54 -14.52 37.42 10.38
CA GLU A 54 -13.97 36.51 9.35
C GLU A 54 -13.21 35.33 9.97
N GLY A 55 -12.42 35.56 11.03
CA GLY A 55 -11.68 34.50 11.72
C GLY A 55 -12.58 33.55 12.51
N LEU A 56 -13.65 34.07 13.12
CA LEU A 56 -14.67 33.25 13.78
C LEU A 56 -15.46 32.41 12.76
N ARG A 57 -15.80 32.99 11.60
CA ARG A 57 -16.44 32.26 10.51
C ARG A 57 -15.55 31.12 10.00
N ASP A 58 -14.25 31.34 9.91
CA ASP A 58 -13.29 30.30 9.50
C ASP A 58 -13.14 29.16 10.52
N LEU A 59 -13.39 29.42 11.80
CA LEU A 59 -13.49 28.39 12.85
C LEU A 59 -14.82 27.60 12.78
N GLY A 60 -15.73 27.96 11.87
CA GLY A 60 -17.05 27.37 11.73
C GLY A 60 -18.11 27.97 12.67
N LEU A 61 -17.81 29.10 13.32
CA LEU A 61 -18.74 29.84 14.16
C LEU A 61 -19.40 30.95 13.33
N GLU A 62 -20.52 30.60 12.70
CA GLU A 62 -21.34 31.49 11.89
C GLU A 62 -22.81 31.38 12.31
N GLN A 63 -23.58 32.45 12.09
CA GLN A 63 -25.02 32.44 12.31
C GLN A 63 -25.71 31.90 11.05
N TYR A 64 -26.51 30.86 11.22
CA TYR A 64 -27.16 30.16 10.12
C TYR A 64 -28.67 30.35 10.17
N ASP A 65 -29.31 30.34 9.01
CA ASP A 65 -30.75 30.17 8.91
C ASP A 65 -31.16 28.76 9.35
N THR A 66 -32.42 28.59 9.77
CA THR A 66 -32.92 27.33 10.37
C THR A 66 -32.67 26.08 9.53
N VAL A 67 -32.81 26.19 8.20
CA VAL A 67 -32.58 25.07 7.25
C VAL A 67 -31.09 24.76 7.09
N GLU A 68 -30.25 25.79 6.99
CA GLU A 68 -28.80 25.59 6.86
C GLU A 68 -28.21 25.04 8.16
N LEU A 69 -28.69 25.52 9.32
CA LEU A 69 -28.29 25.01 10.63
C LEU A 69 -28.52 23.51 10.75
N PHE A 70 -29.69 23.02 10.30
CA PHE A 70 -30.01 21.60 10.32
C PHE A 70 -29.01 20.78 9.46
N ALA A 71 -28.71 21.23 8.25
CA ALA A 71 -27.75 20.56 7.37
C ALA A 71 -26.32 20.54 7.96
N ARG A 72 -25.90 21.63 8.61
CA ARG A 72 -24.57 21.77 9.23
C ARG A 72 -24.40 20.92 10.49
N ILE A 73 -25.46 20.74 11.27
CA ILE A 73 -25.44 19.92 12.49
C ILE A 73 -25.56 18.42 12.19
N LEU A 74 -26.23 18.04 11.10
CA LEU A 74 -26.47 16.64 10.75
C LEU A 74 -25.19 15.83 10.60
N LEU A 75 -24.16 16.36 9.93
CA LEU A 75 -22.92 15.63 9.68
C LEU A 75 -22.13 15.37 10.98
N PRO A 76 -21.84 16.37 11.84
CA PRO A 76 -21.24 16.14 13.15
C PRO A 76 -22.10 15.25 14.07
N ALA A 77 -23.43 15.36 14.04
CA ALA A 77 -24.33 14.52 14.82
C ALA A 77 -24.31 13.05 14.36
N ALA A 78 -24.29 12.80 13.06
CA ALA A 78 -24.14 11.46 12.49
C ALA A 78 -22.76 10.86 12.82
N PHE A 79 -21.69 11.66 12.71
CA PHE A 79 -20.34 11.25 13.10
C PHE A 79 -20.27 10.87 14.59
N LEU A 80 -20.84 11.69 15.46
CA LEU A 80 -20.96 11.43 16.88
C LEU A 80 -21.72 10.12 17.14
N LEU A 81 -22.88 9.91 16.50
CA LEU A 81 -23.66 8.69 16.65
C LEU A 81 -22.82 7.46 16.26
N ALA A 82 -22.10 7.54 15.15
CA ALA A 82 -21.18 6.48 14.73
C ALA A 82 -20.07 6.22 15.77
N CYS A 83 -19.49 7.27 16.37
CA CYS A 83 -18.50 7.14 17.43
C CYS A 83 -19.07 6.47 18.69
N ILE A 84 -20.30 6.84 19.10
CA ILE A 84 -20.99 6.23 20.23
C ILE A 84 -21.27 4.74 19.96
N LEU A 85 -21.76 4.41 18.77
CA LEU A 85 -21.99 3.02 18.36
C LEU A 85 -20.69 2.21 18.38
N GLN A 86 -19.60 2.77 17.84
CA GLN A 86 -18.27 2.14 17.87
C GLN A 86 -17.80 1.89 19.31
N LEU A 87 -17.93 2.88 20.19
CA LEU A 87 -17.49 2.80 21.58
C LEU A 87 -18.31 1.80 22.41
N HIS A 88 -19.63 1.75 22.20
CA HIS A 88 -20.55 0.95 23.01
C HIS A 88 -20.64 -0.50 22.55
N TYR A 89 -20.66 -0.76 21.24
CA TYR A 89 -20.91 -2.12 20.72
C TYR A 89 -19.65 -2.84 20.27
N PHE A 90 -18.70 -2.15 19.62
CA PHE A 90 -17.59 -2.84 18.94
C PHE A 90 -16.24 -2.72 19.66
N ASN A 91 -16.09 -1.75 20.57
CA ASN A 91 -14.78 -1.43 21.14
C ASN A 91 -14.21 -2.54 22.04
N GLN A 92 -15.03 -3.19 22.88
CA GLN A 92 -14.52 -4.27 23.75
C GLN A 92 -14.10 -5.48 22.91
N ASP A 93 -14.98 -5.96 22.04
CA ASP A 93 -14.72 -7.09 21.14
C ASP A 93 -13.49 -6.85 20.26
N PHE A 94 -13.32 -5.63 19.73
CA PHE A 94 -12.15 -5.25 18.93
C PHE A 94 -10.84 -5.29 19.74
N LEU A 95 -10.87 -4.82 20.99
CA LEU A 95 -9.69 -4.83 21.85
C LEU A 95 -9.29 -6.25 22.26
N ASP A 96 -10.27 -7.12 22.55
CA ASP A 96 -10.00 -8.51 22.90
C ASP A 96 -9.43 -9.29 21.72
N LEU A 97 -9.92 -9.02 20.52
CA LEU A 97 -9.45 -9.60 19.26
C LEU A 97 -8.00 -9.21 18.93
N THR A 98 -7.59 -7.99 19.30
CA THR A 98 -6.26 -7.43 18.98
C THR A 98 -5.23 -7.63 20.09
N ASN A 99 -5.66 -8.11 21.25
CA ASN A 99 -4.77 -8.33 22.39
C ASN A 99 -3.89 -9.58 22.18
N LEU A 100 -2.57 -9.37 22.18
CA LEU A 100 -1.58 -10.45 22.06
C LEU A 100 -1.35 -11.21 23.38
N ASP A 101 -1.80 -10.68 24.52
CA ASP A 101 -1.62 -11.31 25.84
C ASP A 101 -2.50 -12.57 26.01
N ASN A 102 -3.54 -12.73 25.17
CA ASN A 102 -4.45 -13.88 25.17
C ASN A 102 -3.90 -15.08 24.34
N VAL A 103 -2.72 -14.95 23.74
CA VAL A 103 -2.12 -16.03 22.95
C VAL A 103 -1.27 -16.91 23.86
N PRO A 104 -1.62 -18.20 24.07
CA PRO A 104 -0.82 -19.09 24.91
C PRO A 104 0.56 -19.29 24.28
N VAL A 105 1.59 -18.69 24.88
CA VAL A 105 2.99 -18.92 24.51
C VAL A 105 3.38 -20.29 25.05
N HIS A 106 3.36 -21.32 24.20
CA HIS A 106 3.94 -22.61 24.55
C HIS A 106 5.47 -22.49 24.54
N HIS A 107 6.06 -22.35 25.73
CA HIS A 107 7.50 -22.54 25.92
C HIS A 107 7.85 -24.02 25.73
N GLY A 108 8.20 -24.42 24.51
CA GLY A 108 8.90 -25.69 24.29
C GLY A 108 10.33 -25.61 24.85
N PRO A 109 10.85 -26.67 25.49
CA PRO A 109 12.17 -26.62 26.10
C PRO A 109 13.25 -26.50 25.03
N THR A 110 14.10 -25.48 25.15
CA THR A 110 15.37 -25.36 24.44
C THR A 110 16.34 -26.42 24.95
N ARG A 111 16.50 -27.53 24.22
CA ARG A 111 17.65 -28.43 24.38
C ARG A 111 18.08 -28.97 23.02
N TRP A 112 19.18 -28.41 22.52
CA TRP A 112 19.98 -29.01 21.46
C TRP A 112 20.87 -30.05 22.13
N ASP A 113 20.48 -31.32 22.09
CA ASP A 113 21.40 -32.45 22.23
C ASP A 113 20.65 -33.73 21.85
N SER A 114 21.38 -34.67 21.24
CA SER A 114 20.99 -36.01 20.76
C SER A 114 20.18 -36.12 19.45
N ILE A 115 20.88 -36.53 18.40
CA ILE A 115 20.35 -37.22 17.21
C ILE A 115 19.84 -38.60 17.66
N PRO A 116 18.66 -39.05 17.18
CA PRO A 116 18.48 -40.46 16.89
C PRO A 116 17.84 -40.72 15.51
N ASP A 117 17.88 -41.99 15.16
CA ASP A 117 18.00 -42.58 13.84
C ASP A 117 16.92 -42.33 12.77
N ARG A 118 17.43 -42.45 11.55
CA ARG A 118 16.76 -42.75 10.29
C ARG A 118 15.95 -44.06 10.45
N ASN A 119 14.64 -43.97 10.74
CA ASN A 119 13.57 -44.95 10.37
C ASN A 119 12.20 -44.69 11.09
N HIS A 120 11.73 -43.45 11.19
CA HIS A 120 10.38 -43.16 11.73
C HIS A 120 9.67 -42.04 10.97
N TRP A 121 9.58 -42.16 9.64
CA TRP A 121 8.84 -41.19 8.80
C TRP A 121 7.51 -41.71 8.25
N ASP A 122 7.11 -42.94 8.56
CA ASP A 122 5.94 -43.55 7.93
C ASP A 122 4.63 -43.50 8.75
N ASN A 123 4.58 -42.91 9.96
CA ASN A 123 3.37 -42.96 10.80
C ASN A 123 2.96 -41.64 11.50
N VAL A 124 3.26 -40.46 10.94
CA VAL A 124 2.68 -39.18 11.45
C VAL A 124 1.95 -38.39 10.35
N LEU A 125 1.45 -39.12 9.34
CA LEU A 125 0.30 -38.68 8.56
C LEU A 125 -0.90 -39.39 9.18
N TYR A 126 -1.93 -38.63 9.54
CA TYR A 126 -3.18 -39.02 10.22
C TYR A 126 -3.28 -38.68 11.72
N ILE A 127 -4.29 -37.85 11.98
CA ILE A 127 -4.93 -37.50 13.26
C ILE A 127 -4.25 -36.38 14.08
N ARG A 128 -4.65 -35.14 13.79
CA ARG A 128 -5.03 -34.17 14.83
C ARG A 128 -6.17 -33.28 14.35
N GLU A 129 -7.38 -33.84 14.38
CA GLU A 129 -8.56 -33.07 14.75
C GLU A 129 -8.41 -32.59 16.21
N GLU A 130 -9.15 -31.54 16.56
CA GLU A 130 -9.19 -30.82 17.84
C GLU A 130 -8.15 -29.70 18.01
N GLY A 131 -8.65 -28.46 17.89
CA GLY A 131 -8.28 -27.41 18.83
C GLY A 131 -7.78 -26.08 18.23
N ASN A 132 -8.74 -25.16 18.08
CA ASN A 132 -8.64 -23.70 18.25
C ASN A 132 -8.59 -22.85 16.96
N ILE A 133 -9.78 -22.58 16.42
CA ILE A 133 -10.04 -21.64 15.33
C ILE A 133 -10.01 -20.21 15.92
N SER A 134 -9.16 -19.33 15.38
CA SER A 134 -9.00 -17.95 15.85
C SER A 134 -10.33 -17.16 15.91
N PRO A 135 -10.52 -16.20 16.84
CA PRO A 135 -11.69 -15.32 16.87
C PRO A 135 -11.83 -14.40 15.64
N LEU A 136 -10.80 -14.21 14.81
CA LEU A 136 -10.88 -13.49 13.52
C LEU A 136 -11.33 -14.39 12.37
N LYS A 137 -10.82 -15.63 12.31
CA LYS A 137 -11.38 -16.70 11.46
C LYS A 137 -12.82 -16.95 11.85
N CYS A 138 -13.14 -17.02 13.14
CA CYS A 138 -14.52 -17.03 13.65
C CYS A 138 -15.23 -15.73 13.32
N PHE A 139 -14.73 -14.51 13.47
CA PHE A 139 -15.53 -13.31 13.15
C PHE A 139 -15.93 -13.25 11.66
N PHE A 140 -15.02 -13.58 10.74
CA PHE A 140 -15.35 -13.67 9.31
C PHE A 140 -16.18 -14.93 8.98
N LEU A 141 -15.84 -16.12 9.53
CA LEU A 141 -16.65 -17.34 9.35
C LEU A 141 -18.00 -17.26 10.08
N PHE A 142 -18.15 -16.49 11.16
CA PHE A 142 -19.32 -16.39 12.03
C PHE A 142 -20.21 -15.26 11.55
N ASN A 143 -19.72 -14.11 11.10
CA ASN A 143 -20.57 -13.16 10.37
C ASN A 143 -21.04 -13.74 9.03
N TRP A 144 -20.21 -14.53 8.35
CA TRP A 144 -20.59 -15.17 7.09
C TRP A 144 -21.46 -16.41 7.31
N CYS A 145 -21.19 -17.23 8.34
CA CYS A 145 -22.03 -18.36 8.74
C CYS A 145 -23.33 -17.89 9.39
N LEU A 146 -23.38 -16.78 10.12
CA LEU A 146 -24.63 -16.12 10.52
C LEU A 146 -25.37 -15.56 9.32
N SER A 147 -24.69 -14.97 8.34
CA SER A 147 -25.34 -14.52 7.10
C SER A 147 -25.89 -15.71 6.31
N PHE A 148 -25.22 -16.86 6.34
CA PHE A 148 -25.63 -18.11 5.69
C PHE A 148 -26.74 -18.84 6.48
N LEU A 149 -26.67 -18.92 7.82
CA LEU A 149 -27.71 -19.43 8.71
C LEU A 149 -28.95 -18.54 8.65
N ARG A 150 -28.78 -17.22 8.60
CA ARG A 150 -29.87 -16.25 8.43
C ARG A 150 -30.45 -16.29 7.02
N MET A 151 -29.65 -16.57 5.99
CA MET A 151 -30.19 -16.89 4.65
C MET A 151 -30.96 -18.22 4.66
N LYS A 152 -30.43 -19.28 5.28
CA LYS A 152 -31.09 -20.59 5.39
C LYS A 152 -32.42 -20.48 6.14
N GLU A 153 -32.44 -19.76 7.26
CA GLU A 153 -33.62 -19.51 8.07
C GLU A 153 -34.64 -18.60 7.33
N ASN A 154 -34.17 -17.63 6.55
CA ASN A 154 -35.04 -16.78 5.72
C ASN A 154 -35.63 -17.55 4.53
N VAL A 155 -34.88 -18.47 3.91
CA VAL A 155 -35.35 -19.33 2.84
C VAL A 155 -36.37 -20.35 3.37
N GLU A 156 -36.10 -20.98 4.52
CA GLU A 156 -37.06 -21.87 5.20
C GLU A 156 -38.35 -21.12 5.64
N LYS A 157 -38.22 -19.86 6.10
CA LYS A 157 -39.38 -18.99 6.43
C LYS A 157 -40.15 -18.54 5.19
N LEU A 158 -39.50 -18.33 4.05
CA LEU A 158 -40.15 -18.03 2.78
C LEU A 158 -40.87 -19.27 2.23
N GLN A 159 -40.27 -20.44 2.38
CA GLN A 159 -40.83 -21.72 1.95
C GLN A 159 -42.05 -22.12 2.78
N LYS A 160 -42.01 -21.93 4.11
CA LYS A 160 -43.18 -22.07 4.99
C LYS A 160 -44.31 -21.10 4.66
N ARG A 161 -43.99 -19.85 4.30
CA ARG A 161 -44.99 -18.85 3.88
C ARG A 161 -45.61 -19.16 2.53
N TYR A 162 -44.85 -19.77 1.62
CA TYR A 162 -45.37 -20.21 0.34
C TYR A 162 -46.33 -21.39 0.51
N THR A 163 -45.96 -22.39 1.33
CA THR A 163 -46.84 -23.54 1.64
C THR A 163 -48.07 -23.16 2.48
N SER A 164 -47.99 -22.13 3.33
CA SER A 164 -49.15 -21.64 4.09
C SER A 164 -50.06 -20.74 3.25
N GLY A 165 -49.50 -19.91 2.37
CA GLY A 165 -50.26 -19.04 1.47
C GLY A 165 -51.00 -19.76 0.36
N GLU A 166 -50.55 -20.97 -0.01
CA GLU A 166 -51.23 -21.84 -0.97
C GLU A 166 -52.37 -22.65 -0.30
N SER A 167 -52.31 -22.88 1.02
CA SER A 167 -53.39 -23.52 1.79
C SER A 167 -54.55 -22.58 2.13
N GLU A 168 -54.32 -21.26 2.21
CA GLU A 168 -55.38 -20.27 2.49
C GLU A 168 -56.12 -19.78 1.23
N ARG A 169 -55.54 -19.90 0.03
CA ARG A 169 -56.20 -19.50 -1.23
C ARG A 169 -57.15 -20.54 -1.84
N VAL A 170 -57.16 -21.77 -1.32
CA VAL A 170 -58.01 -22.87 -1.82
C VAL A 170 -59.30 -23.02 -0.99
N GLY A 171 -59.51 -22.23 0.06
CA GLY A 171 -60.61 -22.42 1.01
C GLY A 171 -61.85 -21.52 0.86
N SER A 172 -61.93 -20.60 -0.10
CA SER A 172 -63.01 -19.60 -0.08
C SER A 172 -63.34 -19.02 -1.46
N GLN A 173 -64.01 -19.78 -2.33
CA GLN A 173 -65.02 -19.26 -3.27
C GLN A 173 -65.70 -20.45 -3.98
N ASP A 174 -66.87 -20.89 -3.51
CA ASP A 174 -67.82 -21.68 -4.31
C ASP A 174 -69.21 -21.63 -3.64
N THR A 175 -70.07 -20.74 -4.13
CA THR A 175 -71.54 -20.94 -4.16
C THR A 175 -72.18 -19.98 -5.17
N LEU A 176 -72.91 -20.60 -6.11
CA LEU A 176 -74.11 -20.15 -6.82
C LEU A 176 -73.98 -19.54 -8.24
N ASP A 177 -74.52 -20.37 -9.14
CA ASP A 177 -75.52 -20.08 -10.18
C ASP A 177 -75.11 -19.66 -11.60
N ASN A 178 -75.03 -20.69 -12.44
CA ASN A 178 -75.98 -21.06 -13.51
C ASN A 178 -76.24 -20.15 -14.74
N ASP A 179 -76.42 -20.89 -15.84
CA ASP A 179 -77.10 -20.60 -17.12
C ASP A 179 -76.34 -19.96 -18.30
N GLY A 180 -76.36 -20.69 -19.44
CA GLY A 180 -76.29 -20.09 -20.78
C GLY A 180 -75.64 -20.92 -21.91
N LEU A 181 -76.45 -21.75 -22.58
CA LEU A 181 -76.32 -22.25 -23.97
C LEU A 181 -75.78 -21.19 -24.98
N SER A 182 -75.27 -21.45 -26.19
CA SER A 182 -75.01 -22.62 -27.03
C SER A 182 -74.31 -22.13 -28.33
N ALA A 183 -73.35 -22.92 -28.81
CA ALA A 183 -73.10 -23.28 -30.21
C ALA A 183 -73.05 -22.21 -31.35
N SER A 184 -71.94 -22.19 -32.09
CA SER A 184 -71.95 -22.17 -33.56
C SER A 184 -70.60 -22.55 -34.17
N SER A 185 -70.70 -23.07 -35.40
CA SER A 185 -69.76 -23.80 -36.23
C SER A 185 -68.95 -22.88 -37.16
N GLU A 186 -67.72 -23.27 -37.54
CA GLU A 186 -67.21 -23.42 -38.93
C GLU A 186 -65.65 -23.41 -39.01
N LYS A 187 -65.11 -24.24 -39.91
CA LYS A 187 -63.71 -24.40 -40.40
C LYS A 187 -63.67 -23.96 -41.89
N PRO A 188 -62.55 -24.02 -42.66
CA PRO A 188 -61.07 -24.00 -42.44
C PRO A 188 -60.37 -22.88 -43.28
N GLU A 189 -59.05 -22.64 -43.29
CA GLU A 189 -57.99 -23.25 -44.14
C GLU A 189 -56.58 -22.69 -43.82
N GLU A 190 -55.56 -23.56 -44.00
CA GLU A 190 -54.09 -23.46 -44.27
C GLU A 190 -53.30 -22.13 -44.04
N GLU A 191 -52.05 -22.08 -43.53
CA GLU A 191 -50.83 -22.85 -43.84
C GLU A 191 -49.68 -22.57 -42.81
N GLN A 192 -48.81 -23.57 -42.59
CA GLN A 192 -47.39 -23.55 -42.15
C GLN A 192 -46.91 -22.86 -40.83
N GLY A 193 -46.34 -23.68 -39.93
CA GLY A 193 -45.17 -23.29 -39.11
C GLY A 193 -45.11 -23.77 -37.65
N VAL A 194 -44.22 -24.75 -37.40
CA VAL A 194 -43.37 -24.86 -36.18
C VAL A 194 -44.00 -25.34 -34.83
N LEU A 195 -43.43 -26.47 -34.36
CA LEU A 195 -43.19 -26.90 -32.97
C LEU A 195 -44.33 -27.53 -32.13
N MET A 196 -44.43 -28.85 -32.27
CA MET A 196 -44.27 -29.86 -31.21
C MET A 196 -44.90 -29.57 -29.83
N SER A 197 -46.20 -29.87 -29.72
CA SER A 197 -46.84 -30.26 -28.46
C SER A 197 -47.04 -31.77 -28.49
N PHE A 198 -46.33 -32.52 -27.65
CA PHE A 198 -46.87 -33.77 -27.09
C PHE A 198 -46.36 -34.00 -25.66
N LEU A 199 -47.28 -33.74 -24.73
CA LEU A 199 -47.54 -34.44 -23.47
C LEU A 199 -46.54 -34.30 -22.31
N CYS A 200 -46.79 -33.28 -21.48
CA CYS A 200 -46.52 -33.31 -20.04
C CYS A 200 -47.52 -34.26 -19.34
N LEU A 201 -47.01 -35.29 -18.68
CA LEU A 201 -47.67 -35.93 -17.53
C LEU A 201 -47.14 -35.26 -16.24
N PRO A 202 -47.98 -35.03 -15.20
CA PRO A 202 -47.53 -34.37 -13.99
C PRO A 202 -46.75 -35.36 -13.09
N VAL A 203 -45.49 -35.02 -12.81
CA VAL A 203 -44.62 -35.70 -11.84
C VAL A 203 -44.98 -35.21 -10.42
N PRO A 204 -45.04 -36.09 -9.40
CA PRO A 204 -45.42 -35.72 -8.03
C PRO A 204 -44.43 -34.72 -7.37
N PRO A 205 -44.88 -33.94 -6.37
CA PRO A 205 -44.11 -32.83 -5.79
C PRO A 205 -42.87 -33.22 -4.98
N GLU A 206 -42.62 -34.52 -4.78
CA GLU A 206 -41.55 -35.05 -3.92
C GLU A 206 -40.16 -35.03 -4.60
N GLU A 207 -40.07 -35.15 -5.93
CA GLU A 207 -38.80 -35.11 -6.69
C GLU A 207 -38.22 -33.70 -6.88
N ARG A 208 -39.05 -32.65 -6.81
CA ARG A 208 -38.57 -31.28 -7.00
C ARG A 208 -37.79 -30.77 -5.78
N LEU A 209 -38.14 -31.25 -4.57
CA LEU A 209 -37.46 -30.94 -3.31
C LEU A 209 -36.05 -31.55 -3.24
N THR A 210 -35.84 -32.74 -3.81
CA THR A 210 -34.53 -33.41 -3.84
C THR A 210 -33.58 -32.78 -4.86
N GLN A 211 -34.09 -32.25 -5.98
CA GLN A 211 -33.30 -31.54 -6.98
C GLN A 211 -32.75 -30.19 -6.47
N TRP A 212 -33.55 -29.41 -5.74
CA TRP A 212 -33.08 -28.17 -5.09
C TRP A 212 -32.09 -28.46 -3.95
N GLY A 213 -32.33 -29.52 -3.18
CA GLY A 213 -31.37 -30.00 -2.18
C GLY A 213 -30.00 -30.34 -2.80
N LEU A 214 -29.99 -31.07 -3.92
CA LEU A 214 -28.76 -31.40 -4.64
C LEU A 214 -28.04 -30.18 -5.21
N ILE A 215 -28.77 -29.17 -5.68
CA ILE A 215 -28.21 -27.90 -6.18
C ILE A 215 -27.60 -27.10 -5.03
N VAL A 216 -28.29 -27.02 -3.89
CA VAL A 216 -27.80 -26.35 -2.68
C VAL A 216 -26.55 -27.05 -2.14
N ASP A 217 -26.53 -28.39 -2.13
CA ASP A 217 -25.37 -29.17 -1.69
C ASP A 217 -24.17 -28.97 -2.61
N ARG A 218 -24.37 -29.01 -3.94
CA ARG A 218 -23.29 -28.71 -4.91
C ARG A 218 -22.81 -27.26 -4.82
N ALA A 219 -23.72 -26.31 -4.66
CA ALA A 219 -23.37 -24.90 -4.48
C ALA A 219 -22.60 -24.67 -3.17
N SER A 220 -22.99 -25.37 -2.10
CA SER A 220 -22.28 -25.31 -0.80
C SER A 220 -20.87 -25.91 -0.91
N LEU A 221 -20.69 -27.02 -1.62
CA LEU A 221 -19.38 -27.64 -1.85
C LEU A 221 -18.47 -26.72 -2.66
N LEU A 222 -19.00 -26.11 -3.73
CA LEU A 222 -18.28 -25.12 -4.52
C LEU A 222 -17.92 -23.88 -3.69
N LEU A 223 -18.82 -23.44 -2.81
CA LEU A 223 -18.55 -22.35 -1.88
C LEU A 223 -17.44 -22.71 -0.89
N PHE A 224 -17.43 -23.92 -0.31
CA PHE A 224 -16.35 -24.37 0.56
C PHE A 224 -15.01 -24.45 -0.17
N GLN A 225 -14.99 -24.95 -1.41
CA GLN A 225 -13.79 -24.97 -2.25
C GLN A 225 -13.30 -23.56 -2.57
N ALA A 226 -14.22 -22.65 -2.90
CA ALA A 226 -13.90 -21.24 -3.16
C ALA A 226 -13.35 -20.55 -1.90
N LEU A 227 -13.94 -20.79 -0.73
CA LEU A 227 -13.47 -20.26 0.55
C LEU A 227 -12.08 -20.81 0.91
N ALA A 228 -11.83 -22.11 0.69
CA ALA A 228 -10.52 -22.71 0.91
C ALA A 228 -9.45 -22.11 -0.04
N LEU A 229 -9.80 -21.90 -1.31
CA LEU A 229 -8.92 -21.23 -2.28
C LEU A 229 -8.66 -19.77 -1.86
N PHE A 230 -9.69 -19.05 -1.43
CA PHE A 230 -9.58 -17.67 -0.96
C PHE A 230 -8.68 -17.56 0.27
N GLN A 231 -8.83 -18.46 1.25
CA GLN A 231 -7.95 -18.51 2.42
C GLN A 231 -6.50 -18.74 2.04
N ARG A 232 -6.22 -19.69 1.14
CA ARG A 232 -4.86 -19.93 0.61
C ARG A 232 -4.31 -18.71 -0.12
N ALA A 233 -5.13 -18.06 -0.96
CA ALA A 233 -4.77 -16.85 -1.67
C ALA A 233 -4.51 -15.68 -0.72
N GLN A 234 -5.30 -15.55 0.36
CA GLN A 234 -5.12 -14.56 1.40
C GLN A 234 -3.80 -14.77 2.14
N GLU A 235 -3.47 -15.99 2.56
CA GLU A 235 -2.19 -16.29 3.22
C GLU A 235 -0.99 -15.99 2.31
N MET A 236 -1.06 -16.37 1.03
CA MET A 236 -0.04 -16.01 0.04
C MET A 236 0.05 -14.49 -0.17
N GLY A 237 -1.10 -13.80 -0.23
CA GLY A 237 -1.17 -12.35 -0.39
C GLY A 237 -0.50 -11.63 0.78
N TRP A 238 -0.83 -11.99 2.02
CA TRP A 238 -0.18 -11.42 3.20
C TRP A 238 1.31 -11.71 3.24
N ARG A 239 1.76 -12.90 2.80
CA ARG A 239 3.19 -13.23 2.70
C ARG A 239 3.90 -12.39 1.65
N LEU A 240 3.28 -12.18 0.49
CA LEU A 240 3.81 -11.32 -0.56
C LEU A 240 3.92 -9.86 -0.07
N LEU A 241 2.87 -9.36 0.57
CA LEU A 241 2.86 -8.01 1.15
C LEU A 241 3.94 -7.84 2.21
N GLU A 242 4.17 -8.84 3.06
CA GLU A 242 5.26 -8.78 4.04
C GLU A 242 6.62 -8.55 3.38
N VAL A 243 6.93 -9.32 2.34
CA VAL A 243 8.21 -9.26 1.63
C VAL A 243 8.37 -7.97 0.83
N HIS A 244 7.28 -7.45 0.26
CA HIS A 244 7.32 -6.29 -0.64
C HIS A 244 6.90 -4.96 0.01
N SER A 245 6.39 -4.96 1.24
CA SER A 245 5.91 -3.78 1.98
C SER A 245 6.92 -2.63 1.96
N LEU A 246 8.18 -2.90 2.33
CA LEU A 246 9.24 -1.89 2.36
C LEU A 246 9.49 -1.26 0.99
N LYS A 247 9.42 -2.06 -0.09
CA LYS A 247 9.63 -1.59 -1.47
C LYS A 247 8.49 -0.68 -1.91
N ILE A 248 7.25 -1.06 -1.57
CA ILE A 248 6.04 -0.30 -1.89
C ILE A 248 6.06 1.04 -1.16
N VAL A 249 6.33 1.05 0.15
CA VAL A 249 6.31 2.25 0.98
C VAL A 249 7.44 3.21 0.62
N SER A 250 8.67 2.73 0.50
CA SER A 250 9.80 3.59 0.09
C SER A 250 9.58 4.20 -1.29
N THR A 251 9.14 3.42 -2.27
CA THR A 251 8.86 3.92 -3.63
C THR A 251 7.69 4.89 -3.65
N GLY A 252 6.62 4.61 -2.90
CA GLY A 252 5.46 5.48 -2.80
C GLY A 252 5.79 6.83 -2.15
N ILE A 253 6.58 6.84 -1.07
CA ILE A 253 6.97 8.09 -0.39
C ILE A 253 7.92 8.93 -1.25
N ILE A 254 8.89 8.31 -1.93
CA ILE A 254 9.75 9.02 -2.87
C ILE A 254 8.94 9.56 -4.05
N TRP A 255 8.02 8.76 -4.60
CA TRP A 255 7.12 9.22 -5.67
C TRP A 255 6.33 10.45 -5.26
N VAL A 256 5.69 10.44 -4.09
CA VAL A 256 4.95 11.60 -3.57
C VAL A 256 5.87 12.81 -3.37
N SER A 257 7.07 12.60 -2.83
CA SER A 257 8.05 13.68 -2.59
C SER A 257 8.55 14.35 -3.87
N LEU A 258 8.49 13.64 -5.01
CA LEU A 258 8.90 14.13 -6.33
C LEU A 258 7.75 14.77 -7.12
N GLN A 259 6.49 14.40 -6.85
CA GLN A 259 5.31 15.08 -7.41
C GLN A 259 5.22 16.53 -6.90
N GLU A 260 5.50 16.74 -5.62
CA GLU A 260 5.56 18.07 -4.99
C GLU A 260 6.95 18.32 -4.42
N VAL A 261 7.86 18.88 -5.23
CA VAL A 261 9.18 19.30 -4.74
C VAL A 261 9.01 20.47 -3.77
N SER A 262 9.44 20.27 -2.51
CA SER A 262 9.40 21.29 -1.46
C SER A 262 10.44 21.00 -0.38
N LEU A 263 10.84 22.03 0.38
CA LEU A 263 11.77 21.85 1.49
C LEU A 263 11.22 20.88 2.55
N MET A 264 9.93 20.96 2.87
CA MET A 264 9.33 20.07 3.87
C MET A 264 9.32 18.59 3.41
N ASN A 265 9.19 18.33 2.09
CA ASN A 265 9.25 16.96 1.56
C ASN A 265 10.69 16.41 1.48
N PHE A 266 11.71 17.27 1.56
CA PHE A 266 13.11 16.84 1.65
C PHE A 266 13.36 15.89 2.81
N MET A 267 12.70 16.12 3.95
CA MET A 267 12.84 15.28 5.13
C MET A 267 12.41 13.83 4.86
N PHE A 268 11.31 13.63 4.13
CA PHE A 268 10.87 12.29 3.71
C PHE A 268 11.91 11.63 2.80
N LEU A 269 12.43 12.37 1.83
CA LEU A 269 13.41 11.87 0.90
C LEU A 269 14.68 11.40 1.61
N VAL A 270 15.25 12.23 2.49
CA VAL A 270 16.47 11.87 3.26
C VAL A 270 16.24 10.66 4.16
N LEU A 271 15.12 10.60 4.87
CA LEU A 271 14.84 9.45 5.75
C LEU A 271 14.74 8.15 4.95
N TRP A 272 14.00 8.15 3.85
CA TRP A 272 13.74 6.93 3.08
C TRP A 272 14.89 6.53 2.16
N THR A 273 15.71 7.47 1.67
CA THR A 273 16.94 7.14 0.93
C THR A 273 17.95 6.41 1.81
N PHE A 274 18.14 6.83 3.06
CA PHE A 274 19.08 6.19 3.98
C PHE A 274 18.48 4.99 4.74
N ALA A 275 17.15 4.91 4.91
CA ALA A 275 16.51 3.74 5.53
C ALA A 275 16.60 2.46 4.68
N LEU A 276 16.72 2.58 3.35
CA LEU A 276 16.91 1.45 2.46
C LEU A 276 18.22 0.68 2.72
N PRO A 277 19.41 1.32 2.58
CA PRO A 277 20.70 0.66 2.83
C PRO A 277 20.87 0.24 4.29
N PHE A 278 20.39 1.04 5.24
CA PHE A 278 20.64 0.81 6.66
C PHE A 278 19.39 0.29 7.38
N PRO A 279 19.27 -1.04 7.61
CA PRO A 279 18.07 -1.63 8.20
C PRO A 279 17.75 -1.12 9.62
N ARG A 280 18.76 -0.64 10.36
CA ARG A 280 18.58 -0.04 11.69
C ARG A 280 17.80 1.27 11.66
N LEU A 281 17.86 2.01 10.55
CA LEU A 281 17.18 3.30 10.41
C LEU A 281 15.70 3.16 10.02
N ARG A 282 15.26 2.01 9.51
CA ARG A 282 13.87 1.78 9.05
C ARG A 282 12.79 2.11 10.09
N PRO A 283 12.83 1.59 11.33
CA PRO A 283 11.80 1.92 12.33
C PRO A 283 11.81 3.40 12.71
N ILE A 284 12.99 4.03 12.74
CA ILE A 284 13.15 5.46 13.04
C ILE A 284 12.55 6.28 11.89
N ALA A 285 12.88 5.94 10.65
CA ALA A 285 12.36 6.60 9.46
C ALA A 285 10.83 6.51 9.38
N SER A 286 10.24 5.34 9.62
CA SER A 286 8.78 5.15 9.64
C SER A 286 8.13 5.99 10.76
N SER A 287 8.72 6.01 11.97
CA SER A 287 8.19 6.79 13.10
C SER A 287 8.27 8.31 12.86
N VAL A 288 9.43 8.81 12.44
CA VAL A 288 9.65 10.25 12.18
C VAL A 288 8.83 10.72 10.99
N SER A 289 8.74 9.93 9.92
CA SER A 289 7.89 10.26 8.77
C SER A 289 6.41 10.26 9.11
N SER A 290 5.94 9.39 10.01
CA SER A 290 4.55 9.42 10.48
C SER A 290 4.21 10.73 11.20
N VAL A 291 5.06 11.14 12.16
CA VAL A 291 4.87 12.41 12.89
C VAL A 291 4.94 13.59 11.93
N TRP A 292 5.93 13.61 11.04
CA TRP A 292 6.08 14.71 10.07
C TRP A 292 4.95 14.78 9.05
N ALA A 293 4.42 13.64 8.59
CA ALA A 293 3.24 13.61 7.74
C ALA A 293 2.02 14.22 8.44
N CYS A 294 1.82 13.94 9.73
CA CYS A 294 0.77 14.59 10.52
C CYS A 294 0.99 16.10 10.62
N VAL A 295 2.22 16.56 10.90
CA VAL A 295 2.57 17.98 10.92
C VAL A 295 2.27 18.64 9.56
N MET A 296 2.65 17.99 8.45
CA MET A 296 2.39 18.49 7.10
C MET A 296 0.90 18.60 6.79
N VAL A 297 0.11 17.60 7.16
CA VAL A 297 -1.35 17.63 6.98
C VAL A 297 -1.95 18.79 7.78
N VAL A 298 -1.59 18.94 9.05
CA VAL A 298 -2.09 20.04 9.90
C VAL A 298 -1.68 21.40 9.31
N CYS A 299 -0.42 21.59 8.95
CA CYS A 299 0.05 22.83 8.31
C CYS A 299 -0.71 23.15 7.02
N LYS A 300 -0.94 22.15 6.16
CA LYS A 300 -1.70 22.32 4.92
C LYS A 300 -3.19 22.62 5.16
N MET A 301 -3.80 22.05 6.20
CA MET A 301 -5.17 22.36 6.60
C MET A 301 -5.28 23.78 7.14
N LEU A 302 -4.37 24.18 8.04
CA LEU A 302 -4.33 25.53 8.60
C LEU A 302 -4.10 26.58 7.52
N TYR A 303 -3.29 26.29 6.50
CA TYR A 303 -3.06 27.22 5.38
C TYR A 303 -4.33 27.49 4.53
N GLN A 304 -5.34 26.62 4.59
CA GLN A 304 -6.60 26.84 3.86
C GLN A 304 -7.51 27.89 4.52
N LEU A 305 -7.25 28.29 5.76
CA LEU A 305 -8.05 29.32 6.44
C LEU A 305 -8.03 30.63 5.64
N LYS A 306 -9.18 31.31 5.54
CA LYS A 306 -9.33 32.57 4.80
C LYS A 306 -8.59 33.72 5.48
N VAL A 307 -8.35 33.62 6.80
CA VAL A 307 -7.49 34.54 7.58
C VAL A 307 -6.12 34.73 6.92
N ILE A 308 -5.53 33.67 6.34
CA ILE A 308 -4.20 33.75 5.73
C ILE A 308 -4.34 34.33 4.31
N LYS A 309 -3.80 35.51 4.02
CA LYS A 309 -3.89 36.13 2.68
C LYS A 309 -2.52 36.15 1.99
N PRO A 310 -2.27 35.27 0.98
CA PRO A 310 -0.96 35.17 0.31
C PRO A 310 -0.43 36.46 -0.30
N LEU A 311 -1.33 37.34 -0.74
CA LEU A 311 -0.97 38.61 -1.36
C LEU A 311 -0.27 39.58 -0.39
N GLU A 312 -0.52 39.47 0.93
CA GLU A 312 0.06 40.39 1.92
C GLU A 312 1.56 40.16 2.17
N TYR A 313 2.04 38.93 1.96
CA TYR A 313 3.45 38.54 2.18
C TYR A 313 4.16 38.06 0.91
N SER A 314 3.49 38.12 -0.24
CA SER A 314 4.11 37.79 -1.53
C SER A 314 5.13 38.86 -1.93
N SER A 315 6.29 38.43 -2.43
CA SER A 315 7.35 39.33 -2.92
C SER A 315 7.23 39.51 -4.43
N ASN A 316 7.12 40.76 -4.89
CA ASN A 316 7.15 41.07 -6.32
C ASN A 316 8.59 41.34 -6.77
N CYS A 317 9.16 40.42 -7.55
CA CYS A 317 10.53 40.56 -8.05
C CYS A 317 10.52 41.29 -9.40
N THR A 318 11.09 42.51 -9.44
CA THR A 318 11.26 43.27 -10.68
C THR A 318 12.61 42.98 -11.31
N ALA A 319 12.63 42.68 -12.61
CA ALA A 319 13.88 42.48 -13.34
C ALA A 319 14.65 43.80 -13.51
N VAL A 320 15.94 43.81 -13.16
CA VAL A 320 16.80 44.99 -13.32
C VAL A 320 17.41 44.99 -14.72
N THR A 321 16.98 45.91 -15.58
CA THR A 321 17.49 46.07 -16.95
C THR A 321 18.69 47.02 -17.00
N ASN A 322 19.85 46.57 -16.49
CA ASN A 322 21.09 47.33 -16.62
C ASN A 322 22.04 46.61 -17.59
N GLY A 323 21.91 46.85 -18.90
CA GLY A 323 22.93 46.48 -19.88
C GLY A 323 22.43 46.00 -21.25
N THR A 324 22.99 46.59 -22.30
CA THR A 324 22.64 46.49 -23.74
C THR A 324 22.96 45.15 -24.43
N GLY A 325 23.33 44.09 -23.69
CA GLY A 325 23.64 42.76 -24.23
C GLY A 325 22.73 41.63 -23.71
N LEU A 326 21.77 41.95 -22.84
CA LEU A 326 20.96 40.98 -22.09
C LEU A 326 19.52 40.83 -22.63
N GLU A 327 19.18 41.45 -23.76
CA GLU A 327 17.77 41.53 -24.22
C GLU A 327 17.17 40.15 -24.57
N GLY A 328 17.91 39.28 -25.25
CA GLY A 328 17.42 37.96 -25.66
C GLY A 328 17.17 36.98 -24.49
N ASN A 329 18.12 36.89 -23.56
CA ASN A 329 17.99 36.05 -22.36
C ASN A 329 16.97 36.63 -21.38
N MET A 330 16.93 37.97 -21.24
CA MET A 330 15.96 38.62 -20.35
C MET A 330 14.52 38.44 -20.85
N ALA A 331 14.27 38.50 -22.16
CA ALA A 331 12.95 38.22 -22.72
C ALA A 331 12.48 36.77 -22.43
N GLU A 332 13.39 35.79 -22.46
CA GLU A 332 13.07 34.42 -22.05
C GLU A 332 12.74 34.35 -20.54
N LEU A 333 13.53 35.01 -19.70
CA LEU A 333 13.32 35.04 -18.24
C LEU A 333 12.00 35.72 -17.86
N LEU A 334 11.66 36.86 -18.47
CA LEU A 334 10.39 37.56 -18.23
C LEU A 334 9.17 36.71 -18.61
N ARG A 335 9.31 35.83 -19.62
CA ARG A 335 8.21 34.97 -20.09
C ARG A 335 8.09 33.67 -19.29
N ARG A 336 9.20 33.08 -18.86
CA ARG A 336 9.24 31.71 -18.32
C ARG A 336 9.66 31.60 -16.87
N SER A 337 10.42 32.56 -16.34
CA SER A 337 10.96 32.44 -14.98
C SER A 337 9.86 32.57 -13.93
N VAL A 338 10.02 31.82 -12.84
CA VAL A 338 9.08 31.91 -11.72
C VAL A 338 9.18 33.24 -10.97
N LEU A 339 10.33 33.93 -11.03
CA LEU A 339 10.54 35.19 -10.32
C LEU A 339 9.77 36.34 -10.96
N TYR A 340 9.81 36.45 -12.29
CA TYR A 340 9.33 37.66 -12.98
C TYR A 340 7.90 37.54 -13.53
N VAL A 341 7.32 36.33 -13.57
CA VAL A 341 5.99 36.10 -14.17
C VAL A 341 4.85 36.44 -13.19
N LYS A 342 4.98 36.11 -11.91
CA LYS A 342 3.96 36.30 -10.87
C LYS A 342 4.61 36.61 -9.52
N PRO A 343 3.91 37.33 -8.62
CA PRO A 343 4.42 37.55 -7.27
C PRO A 343 4.71 36.21 -6.59
N VAL A 344 5.86 36.12 -5.94
CA VAL A 344 6.39 34.89 -5.37
C VAL A 344 5.86 34.73 -3.95
N ASP A 345 5.17 33.62 -3.71
CA ASP A 345 4.76 33.20 -2.38
C ASP A 345 5.88 32.35 -1.73
N PRO A 346 6.49 32.79 -0.60
CA PRO A 346 7.52 32.03 0.11
C PRO A 346 7.02 30.67 0.63
N ALA A 347 5.73 30.53 0.92
CA ALA A 347 5.13 29.31 1.45
C ALA A 347 5.13 28.15 0.42
N ILE A 348 5.12 28.48 -0.88
CA ILE A 348 5.20 27.50 -1.96
C ILE A 348 6.56 26.80 -1.98
N TRP A 349 7.65 27.52 -1.76
CA TRP A 349 9.00 26.93 -1.71
C TRP A 349 9.20 26.06 -0.45
N CYS A 350 8.70 26.54 0.69
CA CYS A 350 8.86 25.84 1.97
C CYS A 350 8.10 24.49 1.99
N GLY A 351 6.80 24.49 1.70
CA GLY A 351 5.95 23.30 1.90
C GLY A 351 4.98 23.01 0.77
N ALA A 352 5.16 23.63 -0.41
CA ALA A 352 4.15 23.65 -1.47
C ALA A 352 2.76 24.03 -0.92
N LEU A 353 2.73 24.94 0.07
CA LEU A 353 1.50 25.39 0.70
C LEU A 353 0.74 26.24 -0.31
N ARG A 354 -0.32 25.67 -0.88
CA ARG A 354 -1.19 26.31 -1.85
C ARG A 354 -2.58 26.43 -1.27
N LYS A 355 -3.26 27.52 -1.60
CA LYS A 355 -4.69 27.63 -1.38
C LYS A 355 -5.42 26.85 -2.45
N CYS A 356 -6.27 25.94 -1.99
CA CYS A 356 -7.07 25.05 -2.83
C CYS A 356 -8.50 25.35 -2.45
N GLU A 357 -9.21 26.04 -3.34
CA GLU A 357 -10.50 26.71 -3.11
C GLU A 357 -11.59 25.73 -2.61
N ASP A 358 -12.62 25.42 -3.40
CA ASP A 358 -13.76 24.64 -2.91
C ASP A 358 -13.44 23.16 -2.64
N ARG A 359 -12.24 22.67 -3.01
CA ARG A 359 -11.82 21.29 -2.82
C ARG A 359 -10.45 21.21 -2.15
N ILE A 360 -10.46 20.89 -0.87
CA ILE A 360 -9.25 20.78 -0.03
C ILE A 360 -8.52 19.44 -0.26
N LEU A 361 -9.26 18.35 -0.51
CA LEU A 361 -8.72 16.99 -0.65
C LEU A 361 -7.57 16.84 -1.66
N PRO A 362 -7.62 17.40 -2.89
CA PRO A 362 -6.53 17.28 -3.85
C PRO A 362 -5.18 17.74 -3.31
N CYS A 363 -5.16 18.77 -2.46
CA CYS A 363 -3.94 19.36 -1.93
C CYS A 363 -3.37 18.63 -0.71
N LEU A 364 -4.20 17.81 -0.06
CA LEU A 364 -3.80 16.91 1.01
C LEU A 364 -3.56 15.48 0.52
N SER A 365 -4.10 15.11 -0.64
CA SER A 365 -4.08 13.75 -1.19
C SER A 365 -2.70 13.11 -1.11
N ASN A 366 -1.66 13.88 -1.46
CA ASN A 366 -0.26 13.43 -1.43
C ASN A 366 0.21 13.03 -0.03
N HIS A 367 0.06 13.90 0.97
CA HIS A 367 0.48 13.62 2.35
C HIS A 367 -0.44 12.61 3.06
N LEU A 368 -1.73 12.56 2.71
CA LEU A 368 -2.63 11.49 3.15
C LEU A 368 -2.23 10.12 2.57
N THR A 369 -1.75 10.10 1.31
CA THR A 369 -1.21 8.88 0.70
C THR A 369 0.05 8.41 1.43
N VAL A 370 0.94 9.33 1.83
CA VAL A 370 2.12 9.01 2.65
C VAL A 370 1.70 8.40 4.00
N LEU A 371 0.74 9.02 4.70
CA LEU A 371 0.22 8.48 5.96
C LEU A 371 -0.42 7.09 5.76
N GLY A 372 -1.20 6.90 4.69
CA GLY A 372 -1.79 5.62 4.32
C GLY A 372 -0.75 4.54 4.05
N LEU A 373 0.35 4.86 3.35
CA LEU A 373 1.46 3.94 3.10
C LEU A 373 2.17 3.52 4.40
N LEU A 374 2.38 4.45 5.33
CA LEU A 374 2.99 4.18 6.64
C LEU A 374 2.09 3.30 7.51
N VAL A 375 0.78 3.60 7.56
CA VAL A 375 -0.21 2.77 8.26
C VAL A 375 -0.27 1.38 7.64
N PHE A 376 -0.20 1.29 6.31
CA PHE A 376 -0.17 0.01 5.60
C PHE A 376 1.05 -0.84 5.98
N GLU A 377 2.26 -0.27 6.07
CA GLU A 377 3.47 -0.97 6.54
C GLU A 377 3.27 -1.62 7.91
N VAL A 378 2.80 -0.80 8.87
CA VAL A 378 2.59 -1.23 10.25
C VAL A 378 1.50 -2.29 10.31
N THR A 379 0.42 -2.13 9.54
CA THR A 379 -0.68 -3.09 9.49
C THR A 379 -0.22 -4.45 8.99
N VAL A 380 0.54 -4.51 7.89
CA VAL A 380 1.10 -5.76 7.37
C VAL A 380 2.02 -6.40 8.41
N SER A 381 2.91 -5.62 9.01
CA SER A 381 3.86 -6.11 10.02
C SER A 381 3.16 -6.66 11.27
N ARG A 382 2.10 -6.00 11.73
CA ARG A 382 1.29 -6.41 12.88
C ARG A 382 0.45 -7.64 12.58
N HIS A 383 -0.20 -7.68 11.42
CA HIS A 383 -0.96 -8.84 10.98
C HIS A 383 -0.08 -10.09 10.95
N GLN A 384 1.12 -9.98 10.38
CA GLN A 384 2.08 -11.09 10.31
C GLN A 384 2.57 -11.54 11.69
N LEU A 385 2.82 -10.60 12.60
CA LEU A 385 3.17 -10.94 13.97
C LEU A 385 2.02 -11.69 14.67
N TYR A 386 0.79 -11.20 14.54
CA TYR A 386 -0.40 -11.83 15.12
C TYR A 386 -0.58 -13.25 14.58
N TYR A 387 -0.53 -13.43 13.26
CA TYR A 387 -0.66 -14.74 12.60
C TYR A 387 0.38 -15.75 13.11
N ARG A 388 1.63 -15.31 13.31
CA ARG A 388 2.70 -16.18 13.83
C ARG A 388 2.52 -16.58 15.27
N LEU A 389 2.20 -15.62 16.14
CA LEU A 389 2.00 -15.89 17.56
C LEU A 389 0.83 -16.87 17.74
N HIS A 390 -0.28 -16.62 17.06
CA HIS A 390 -1.47 -17.45 17.17
C HIS A 390 -1.24 -18.89 16.68
N ASN A 391 -0.55 -19.06 15.56
CA ASN A 391 -0.26 -20.38 14.99
C ASN A 391 1.04 -21.02 15.53
N ASN A 392 1.68 -20.42 16.55
CA ASN A 392 2.98 -20.85 17.09
C ASN A 392 4.08 -21.04 16.01
N LEU A 393 4.07 -20.19 14.99
CA LEU A 393 5.02 -20.23 13.88
C LEU A 393 6.25 -19.37 14.18
N LYS A 394 7.45 -19.90 13.90
CA LYS A 394 8.69 -19.14 13.98
C LYS A 394 8.79 -18.16 12.81
N VAL A 395 9.45 -17.03 13.05
CA VAL A 395 9.81 -16.08 11.98
C VAL A 395 10.69 -16.84 10.99
N PRO A 396 10.33 -16.87 9.69
CA PRO A 396 11.14 -17.55 8.70
C PRO A 396 12.50 -16.87 8.64
N THR A 397 13.56 -17.66 8.53
CA THR A 397 14.93 -17.15 8.47
C THR A 397 15.19 -16.28 7.24
N PHE A 398 14.33 -16.41 6.21
CA PHE A 398 14.46 -15.74 4.91
C PHE A 398 13.13 -15.22 4.38
N SER A 399 13.21 -14.23 3.51
CA SER A 399 12.07 -13.65 2.77
C SER A 399 11.63 -14.54 1.59
N ILE A 400 11.31 -15.81 1.86
CA ILE A 400 10.80 -16.77 0.86
C ILE A 400 9.28 -16.73 0.76
N ILE A 401 8.71 -16.89 -0.45
CA ILE A 401 7.25 -16.90 -0.65
C ILE A 401 6.72 -18.33 -0.47
N PHE A 402 7.30 -19.30 -1.19
CA PHE A 402 6.91 -20.71 -1.10
C PHE A 402 7.84 -21.46 -0.14
N GLN A 403 7.27 -22.09 0.89
CA GLN A 403 8.02 -22.93 1.82
C GLN A 403 8.30 -24.32 1.22
N GLY A 404 9.42 -24.94 1.60
CA GLY A 404 9.77 -26.32 1.21
C GLY A 404 10.49 -26.48 -0.14
N ILE A 405 10.71 -25.40 -0.90
CA ILE A 405 11.49 -25.46 -2.15
C ILE A 405 12.95 -25.09 -1.88
N THR A 406 13.84 -26.05 -2.12
CA THR A 406 15.30 -25.95 -1.97
C THR A 406 15.98 -26.08 -3.33
N ARG A 407 17.29 -25.83 -3.38
CA ARG A 407 18.12 -26.01 -4.58
C ARG A 407 18.07 -27.43 -5.14
N GLN A 408 17.87 -28.45 -4.31
CA GLN A 408 17.77 -29.84 -4.77
C GLN A 408 16.51 -30.08 -5.61
N HIS A 409 15.41 -29.41 -5.26
CA HIS A 409 14.14 -29.54 -5.97
C HIS A 409 14.10 -28.79 -7.32
N LEU A 410 15.11 -27.98 -7.64
CA LEU A 410 15.20 -27.22 -8.89
C LEU A 410 15.14 -28.13 -10.13
N ASP A 411 15.86 -29.26 -10.07
CA ASP A 411 16.11 -30.13 -11.22
C ASP A 411 15.04 -31.25 -11.36
N HIS A 412 14.04 -31.28 -10.48
CA HIS A 412 13.00 -32.33 -10.46
C HIS A 412 11.88 -32.09 -11.48
N GLY A 413 11.67 -30.85 -11.95
CA GLY A 413 10.64 -30.52 -12.94
C GLY A 413 10.41 -29.02 -13.11
N ILE A 414 9.58 -28.64 -14.09
CA ILE A 414 9.33 -27.24 -14.47
C ILE A 414 8.62 -26.47 -13.34
N LEU A 415 7.60 -27.05 -12.70
CA LEU A 415 6.85 -26.37 -11.64
C LEU A 415 7.72 -26.09 -10.39
N PRO A 416 8.50 -27.05 -9.84
CA PRO A 416 9.50 -26.77 -8.81
C PRO A 416 10.54 -25.72 -9.23
N CYS A 417 10.96 -25.74 -10.50
CA CYS A 417 11.91 -24.78 -11.06
C CYS A 417 11.36 -23.34 -11.04
N ILE A 418 10.13 -23.13 -11.51
CA ILE A 418 9.47 -21.82 -11.46
C ILE A 418 9.33 -21.35 -10.00
N LYS A 419 8.89 -22.23 -9.09
CA LYS A 419 8.77 -21.89 -7.65
C LYS A 419 10.12 -21.51 -7.03
N TYR A 420 11.19 -22.19 -7.41
CA TYR A 420 12.55 -21.87 -6.98
C TYR A 420 12.98 -20.48 -7.47
N PHE A 421 12.77 -20.18 -8.75
CA PHE A 421 13.10 -18.86 -9.28
C PHE A 421 12.25 -17.76 -8.65
N VAL A 422 10.94 -17.95 -8.44
CA VAL A 422 10.12 -16.95 -7.74
C VAL A 422 10.68 -16.61 -6.35
N ASN A 423 11.22 -17.60 -5.62
CA ASN A 423 11.84 -17.38 -4.31
C ASN A 423 13.24 -16.76 -4.38
N TYR A 424 14.10 -17.22 -5.30
CA TYR A 424 15.54 -16.95 -5.28
C TYR A 424 16.07 -16.24 -6.55
N PHE A 425 15.21 -15.70 -7.40
CA PHE A 425 15.59 -15.01 -8.64
C PHE A 425 16.61 -13.90 -8.36
N PHE A 426 16.28 -13.00 -7.44
CA PHE A 426 17.18 -11.88 -7.09
C PHE A 426 18.41 -12.35 -6.30
N TYR A 427 18.32 -13.47 -5.58
CA TYR A 427 19.49 -14.07 -4.90
C TYR A 427 20.52 -14.59 -5.92
N LYS A 428 20.08 -15.18 -7.04
CA LYS A 428 20.98 -15.67 -8.10
C LYS A 428 21.44 -14.56 -9.05
N PHE A 429 20.52 -13.76 -9.58
CA PHE A 429 20.76 -12.79 -10.66
C PHE A 429 20.82 -11.33 -10.20
N GLY A 430 21.02 -11.08 -8.91
CA GLY A 430 20.90 -9.74 -8.34
C GLY A 430 21.93 -8.74 -8.88
N LEU A 431 23.17 -9.16 -9.14
CA LEU A 431 24.20 -8.29 -9.72
C LEU A 431 23.89 -7.93 -11.16
N GLU A 432 23.48 -8.91 -11.96
CA GLU A 432 23.10 -8.76 -13.36
C GLU A 432 21.93 -7.78 -13.48
N VAL A 433 20.90 -7.95 -12.64
CA VAL A 433 19.76 -7.02 -12.56
C VAL A 433 20.23 -5.63 -12.14
N CYS A 434 21.11 -5.50 -11.13
CA CYS A 434 21.63 -4.19 -10.71
C CYS A 434 22.41 -3.49 -11.83
N PHE A 435 23.20 -4.21 -12.62
CA PHE A 435 23.93 -3.62 -13.75
C PHE A 435 23.00 -3.22 -14.89
N VAL A 436 21.99 -4.03 -15.21
CA VAL A 436 20.97 -3.66 -16.20
C VAL A 436 20.23 -2.40 -15.78
N VAL A 437 19.83 -2.31 -14.50
CA VAL A 437 19.17 -1.12 -13.95
C VAL A 437 20.12 0.09 -13.97
N ALA A 438 21.40 -0.07 -13.62
CA ALA A 438 22.37 1.01 -13.67
C ALA A 438 22.58 1.56 -15.09
N VAL A 439 22.71 0.69 -16.08
CA VAL A 439 22.80 1.08 -17.50
C VAL A 439 21.51 1.77 -17.96
N ASN A 440 20.35 1.30 -17.50
CA ASN A 440 19.07 1.96 -17.76
C ASN A 440 19.01 3.38 -17.16
N VAL A 441 19.49 3.60 -15.93
CA VAL A 441 19.59 4.95 -15.34
C VAL A 441 20.45 5.87 -16.22
N ILE A 442 21.61 5.38 -16.65
CA ILE A 442 22.54 6.15 -17.50
C ILE A 442 21.86 6.51 -18.83
N GLY A 443 21.21 5.53 -19.46
CA GLY A 443 20.55 5.71 -20.77
C GLY A 443 19.29 6.56 -20.74
N GLN A 444 18.53 6.58 -19.64
CA GLN A 444 17.32 7.41 -19.51
C GLN A 444 17.64 8.87 -19.15
N ARG A 445 18.67 9.10 -18.32
CA ARG A 445 19.03 10.45 -17.87
C ARG A 445 19.83 11.24 -18.91
N MET A 446 20.88 10.63 -19.48
CA MET A 446 21.79 11.26 -20.46
C MET A 446 22.29 12.66 -20.07
N ASP A 447 22.45 12.91 -18.77
CA ASP A 447 22.86 14.18 -18.15
C ASP A 447 24.26 14.09 -17.52
N PHE A 448 24.77 15.17 -16.93
CA PHE A 448 26.06 15.14 -16.21
C PHE A 448 26.09 14.09 -15.08
N TYR A 449 24.97 13.89 -14.37
CA TYR A 449 24.89 12.89 -13.31
C TYR A 449 24.97 11.45 -13.84
N SER A 450 24.50 11.19 -15.06
CA SER A 450 24.68 9.91 -15.74
C SER A 450 26.16 9.57 -15.94
N LEU A 451 27.03 10.56 -16.16
CA LEU A 451 28.48 10.36 -16.22
C LEU A 451 29.06 9.95 -14.86
N LEU A 452 28.57 10.52 -13.76
CA LEU A 452 28.96 10.12 -12.41
C LEU A 452 28.53 8.67 -12.12
N HIS A 453 27.31 8.28 -12.50
CA HIS A 453 26.86 6.89 -12.40
C HIS A 453 27.68 5.94 -13.28
N ALA A 454 28.03 6.34 -14.51
CA ALA A 454 28.88 5.56 -15.40
C ALA A 454 30.29 5.37 -14.81
N CYS A 455 30.90 6.43 -14.26
CA CYS A 455 32.20 6.37 -13.60
C CYS A 455 32.17 5.44 -12.38
N ALA A 456 31.14 5.55 -11.53
CA ALA A 456 30.96 4.66 -10.38
C ALA A 456 30.76 3.20 -10.80
N LEU A 457 29.96 2.96 -11.84
CA LEU A 457 29.75 1.62 -12.42
C LEU A 457 31.06 1.04 -12.96
N MET A 458 31.84 1.81 -13.72
CA MET A 458 33.16 1.39 -14.19
C MET A 458 34.12 1.06 -13.04
N ALA A 459 34.12 1.86 -11.97
CA ALA A 459 34.93 1.60 -10.79
C ALA A 459 34.55 0.28 -10.10
N VAL A 460 33.26 -0.05 -10.01
CA VAL A 460 32.79 -1.34 -9.48
C VAL A 460 33.14 -2.49 -10.43
N LEU A 461 32.90 -2.35 -11.74
CA LEU A 461 33.20 -3.39 -12.74
C LEU A 461 34.69 -3.67 -12.92
N SER A 462 35.57 -2.71 -12.59
CA SER A 462 37.02 -2.94 -12.55
C SER A 462 37.40 -4.07 -11.60
N ARG A 463 36.57 -4.33 -10.57
CA ARG A 463 36.71 -5.45 -9.63
C ARG A 463 36.05 -6.69 -10.23
N ARG A 464 36.76 -7.46 -11.05
CA ARG A 464 36.20 -8.62 -11.78
C ARG A 464 35.67 -9.79 -10.91
N ARG A 465 35.98 -9.85 -9.61
CA ARG A 465 35.58 -10.95 -8.72
C ARG A 465 34.40 -10.51 -7.85
N ARG A 466 33.37 -11.35 -7.73
CA ARG A 466 32.18 -11.12 -6.90
C ARG A 466 32.51 -10.75 -5.46
N LYS A 467 33.45 -11.45 -4.82
CA LYS A 467 33.86 -11.15 -3.43
C LYS A 467 34.44 -9.74 -3.29
N ALA A 468 35.28 -9.32 -4.24
CA ALA A 468 35.87 -7.98 -4.24
C ALA A 468 34.82 -6.89 -4.54
N MET A 469 33.82 -7.18 -5.38
CA MET A 469 32.67 -6.28 -5.57
C MET A 469 31.86 -6.12 -4.27
N GLY A 470 31.61 -7.22 -3.55
CA GLY A 470 30.86 -7.22 -2.29
C GLY A 470 31.47 -6.34 -1.20
N GLU A 471 32.80 -6.23 -1.12
CA GLU A 471 33.51 -5.36 -0.15
C GLU A 471 33.33 -3.85 -0.44
N VAL A 472 33.25 -3.48 -1.71
CA VAL A 472 33.09 -2.06 -2.13
C VAL A 472 31.61 -1.66 -2.21
N TRP A 473 30.70 -2.63 -2.33
CA TRP A 473 29.28 -2.42 -2.56
C TRP A 473 28.59 -1.47 -1.56
N PRO A 474 28.85 -1.52 -0.24
CA PRO A 474 28.27 -0.55 0.70
C PRO A 474 28.62 0.90 0.37
N LYS A 475 29.84 1.15 -0.13
CA LYS A 475 30.29 2.48 -0.56
C LYS A 475 29.54 2.94 -1.80
N TYR A 476 29.27 2.02 -2.74
CA TYR A 476 28.44 2.30 -3.92
C TYR A 476 27.01 2.68 -3.54
N CYS A 477 26.37 1.94 -2.61
CA CYS A 477 25.04 2.28 -2.10
C CYS A 477 25.02 3.65 -1.38
N CYS A 478 26.05 3.99 -0.61
CA CYS A 478 26.13 5.29 0.04
C CYS A 478 26.33 6.43 -0.98
N PHE A 479 27.14 6.19 -2.01
CA PHE A 479 27.34 7.14 -3.12
C PHE A 479 26.03 7.41 -3.86
N THR A 480 25.27 6.37 -4.24
CA THR A 480 23.98 6.55 -4.94
C THR A 480 22.94 7.24 -4.06
N ALA A 481 22.86 6.90 -2.76
CA ALA A 481 21.99 7.58 -1.81
C ALA A 481 22.36 9.06 -1.64
N GLY A 482 23.65 9.38 -1.51
CA GLY A 482 24.15 10.75 -1.40
C GLY A 482 23.89 11.58 -2.65
N LEU A 483 24.12 11.01 -3.84
CA LEU A 483 23.78 11.67 -5.11
C LEU A 483 22.28 11.95 -5.24
N MET A 484 21.43 11.01 -4.84
CA MET A 484 19.97 11.20 -4.88
C MET A 484 19.52 12.38 -3.99
N VAL A 485 20.10 12.50 -2.78
CA VAL A 485 19.85 13.63 -1.87
C VAL A 485 20.33 14.95 -2.46
N LEU A 486 21.54 14.97 -3.04
CA LEU A 486 22.09 16.14 -3.70
C LEU A 486 21.21 16.60 -4.88
N GLN A 487 20.77 15.66 -5.73
CA GLN A 487 19.92 15.97 -6.88
C GLN A 487 18.57 16.58 -6.44
N TYR A 488 17.96 16.06 -5.37
CA TYR A 488 16.73 16.66 -4.85
C TYR A 488 16.96 18.07 -4.30
N LEU A 489 18.09 18.31 -3.62
CA LEU A 489 18.45 19.65 -3.16
C LEU A 489 18.59 20.64 -4.32
N LEU A 490 19.14 20.20 -5.46
CA LEU A 490 19.19 20.99 -6.69
C LEU A 490 17.81 21.21 -7.30
N CYS A 491 16.88 20.26 -7.17
CA CYS A 491 15.49 20.48 -7.58
C CYS A 491 14.76 21.53 -6.73
N ILE A 492 15.08 21.64 -5.42
CA ILE A 492 14.53 22.67 -4.54
C ILE A 492 15.07 24.05 -4.94
N GLY A 493 16.39 24.15 -5.13
CA GLY A 493 17.08 25.42 -5.41
C GLY A 493 16.98 26.44 -4.27
N ILE A 494 17.41 27.68 -4.55
CA ILE A 494 17.32 28.79 -3.60
C ILE A 494 15.89 29.32 -3.48
N PRO A 495 15.50 29.90 -2.33
CA PRO A 495 14.18 30.46 -2.15
C PRO A 495 13.90 31.59 -3.16
N PRO A 496 12.86 31.50 -3.99
CA PRO A 496 12.56 32.51 -5.01
C PRO A 496 12.13 33.85 -4.40
N ALA A 497 11.69 33.86 -3.13
CA ALA A 497 11.30 35.08 -2.41
C ALA A 497 12.49 36.04 -2.14
N LEU A 498 13.73 35.57 -2.29
CA LEU A 498 14.92 36.41 -2.18
C LEU A 498 15.12 37.31 -3.41
N CYS A 499 14.38 37.08 -4.51
CA CYS A 499 14.53 37.82 -5.76
C CYS A 499 15.96 37.86 -6.33
N VAL A 500 16.77 36.84 -6.02
CA VAL A 500 18.13 36.67 -6.56
C VAL A 500 18.10 35.60 -7.63
N ASP A 501 18.57 35.94 -8.84
CA ASP A 501 18.72 34.98 -9.94
C ASP A 501 20.09 34.28 -9.88
N TYR A 502 20.21 33.15 -10.56
CA TYR A 502 21.42 32.35 -10.50
C TYR A 502 22.58 32.93 -11.34
N PRO A 503 23.83 32.77 -10.89
CA PRO A 503 25.00 33.35 -11.58
C PRO A 503 25.18 32.90 -13.03
N TRP A 504 24.77 31.68 -13.39
CA TRP A 504 24.86 31.19 -14.78
C TRP A 504 23.91 31.90 -15.76
N ARG A 505 22.93 32.68 -15.29
CA ARG A 505 22.08 33.54 -16.11
C ARG A 505 22.52 35.01 -16.10
N THR A 506 23.09 35.48 -14.99
CA THR A 506 23.46 36.90 -14.77
C THR A 506 24.92 37.23 -15.08
N SER A 507 25.79 36.23 -15.19
CA SER A 507 27.21 36.44 -15.51
C SER A 507 27.42 36.91 -16.95
N SER A 508 28.58 37.52 -17.22
CA SER A 508 28.95 38.02 -18.55
C SER A 508 29.02 36.92 -19.62
N GLN A 509 29.22 35.66 -19.21
CA GLN A 509 29.15 34.46 -20.05
C GLN A 509 27.95 33.60 -19.63
N ALA A 510 26.74 34.08 -19.90
CA ALA A 510 25.52 33.34 -19.59
C ALA A 510 25.49 31.98 -20.31
N LEU A 511 25.18 30.91 -19.57
CA LEU A 511 25.05 29.57 -20.13
C LEU A 511 23.74 29.44 -20.93
N THR A 512 23.76 28.64 -21.99
CA THR A 512 22.55 28.35 -22.77
C THR A 512 21.60 27.43 -22.00
N SER A 513 20.29 27.58 -22.22
CA SER A 513 19.25 26.78 -21.55
C SER A 513 19.45 25.25 -21.72
N ASN A 514 20.00 24.81 -22.87
CA ASN A 514 20.30 23.40 -23.13
C ASN A 514 21.46 22.88 -22.26
N LEU A 515 22.52 23.67 -22.10
CA LEU A 515 23.66 23.30 -21.27
C LEU A 515 23.29 23.26 -19.79
N ILE A 516 22.49 24.22 -19.32
CA ILE A 516 21.95 24.25 -17.94
C ILE A 516 21.14 22.98 -17.67
N LYS A 517 20.26 22.60 -18.61
CA LYS A 517 19.47 21.36 -18.52
C LYS A 517 20.36 20.12 -18.46
N TRP A 518 21.38 20.03 -19.32
CA TRP A 518 22.28 18.88 -19.38
C TRP A 518 23.17 18.74 -18.13
N LEU A 519 23.61 19.87 -17.55
CA LEU A 519 24.34 19.89 -16.27
C LEU A 519 23.43 19.63 -15.06
N TYR A 520 22.10 19.62 -15.24
CA TYR A 520 21.11 19.47 -14.19
C TYR A 520 21.29 20.51 -13.07
N LEU A 521 21.55 21.75 -13.47
CA LEU A 521 21.66 22.90 -12.56
C LEU A 521 20.27 23.41 -12.15
N PRO A 522 20.12 23.98 -10.95
CA PRO A 522 18.89 24.65 -10.58
C PRO A 522 18.66 25.86 -11.49
N ASP A 523 17.44 26.12 -11.91
CA ASP A 523 17.12 27.31 -12.71
C ASP A 523 15.65 27.65 -12.53
N PHE A 524 15.34 28.95 -12.50
CA PHE A 524 13.96 29.40 -12.34
C PHE A 524 13.17 29.39 -13.64
N ALA A 525 13.85 29.47 -14.79
CA ALA A 525 13.23 29.37 -16.11
C ALA A 525 13.16 27.93 -16.62
N MET A 526 14.24 27.15 -16.49
CA MET A 526 14.31 25.75 -16.90
C MET A 526 14.59 24.82 -15.71
N ARG A 527 13.56 24.55 -14.91
CA ARG A 527 13.68 23.72 -13.70
C ARG A 527 14.16 22.29 -14.05
N PRO A 528 15.08 21.71 -13.26
CA PRO A 528 15.48 20.31 -13.41
C PRO A 528 14.29 19.40 -13.12
N SER A 529 14.07 18.40 -13.97
CA SER A 529 12.92 17.49 -13.83
C SER A 529 13.14 16.50 -12.68
N PRO A 530 12.26 16.47 -11.67
CA PRO A 530 12.40 15.60 -10.51
C PRO A 530 12.11 14.12 -10.83
N SER A 531 11.40 13.82 -11.92
CA SER A 531 11.08 12.46 -12.35
C SER A 531 12.32 11.58 -12.54
N PHE A 532 13.46 12.16 -12.91
CA PHE A 532 14.70 11.41 -13.09
C PHE A 532 15.19 10.75 -11.80
N ILE A 533 14.91 11.34 -10.64
CA ILE A 533 15.30 10.82 -9.32
C ILE A 533 14.64 9.47 -9.02
N LEU A 534 13.51 9.14 -9.67
CA LEU A 534 12.87 7.83 -9.54
C LEU A 534 13.73 6.70 -10.09
N TYR A 535 14.49 6.94 -11.17
CA TYR A 535 15.37 5.94 -11.74
C TYR A 535 16.54 5.66 -10.80
N ASP A 536 17.09 6.69 -10.14
CA ASP A 536 18.12 6.52 -9.12
C ASP A 536 17.60 5.83 -7.87
N HIS A 537 16.36 6.11 -7.48
CA HIS A 537 15.68 5.37 -6.41
C HIS A 537 15.52 3.89 -6.75
N LEU A 538 15.15 3.55 -8.00
CA LEU A 538 15.07 2.17 -8.44
C LEU A 538 16.45 1.48 -8.39
N LEU A 539 17.51 2.18 -8.82
CA LEU A 539 18.89 1.70 -8.71
C LEU A 539 19.33 1.53 -7.24
N LEU A 540 18.97 2.47 -6.37
CA LEU A 540 19.24 2.39 -4.93
C LEU A 540 18.48 1.20 -4.31
N LEU A 541 17.22 0.99 -4.67
CA LEU A 541 16.43 -0.14 -4.21
C LEU A 541 17.07 -1.47 -4.63
N CYS A 542 17.44 -1.63 -5.91
CA CYS A 542 18.11 -2.84 -6.39
C CYS A 542 19.47 -3.05 -5.71
N SER A 543 20.30 -2.00 -5.63
CA SER A 543 21.62 -2.10 -5.02
C SER A 543 21.57 -2.40 -3.52
N THR A 544 20.59 -1.87 -2.79
CA THR A 544 20.41 -2.18 -1.36
C THR A 544 19.89 -3.60 -1.12
N LEU A 545 19.03 -4.12 -1.99
CA LEU A 545 18.69 -5.54 -2.00
C LEU A 545 19.92 -6.41 -2.28
N GLN A 546 20.77 -6.00 -3.23
CA GLN A 546 22.00 -6.73 -3.55
C GLN A 546 23.02 -6.70 -2.39
N TRP A 547 23.09 -5.60 -1.65
CA TRP A 547 23.89 -5.54 -0.42
C TRP A 547 23.40 -6.59 0.59
N GLN A 548 22.09 -6.69 0.83
CA GLN A 548 21.53 -7.72 1.71
C GLN A 548 21.88 -9.13 1.23
N VAL A 549 21.82 -9.40 -0.08
CA VAL A 549 22.23 -10.67 -0.66
C VAL A 549 23.70 -10.99 -0.35
N PHE A 550 24.61 -10.01 -0.44
CA PHE A 550 26.03 -10.21 -0.09
C PHE A 550 26.25 -10.54 1.40
N GLU A 551 25.44 -9.99 2.30
CA GLU A 551 25.50 -10.34 3.72
C GLU A 551 24.90 -11.72 4.00
N GLU A 552 23.82 -12.07 3.31
CA GLU A 552 23.09 -13.32 3.51
C GLU A 552 23.76 -14.54 2.87
N GLU A 553 24.41 -14.40 1.69
CA GLU A 553 25.08 -15.50 0.98
C GLU A 553 26.23 -16.13 1.79
N ASN A 554 26.70 -15.44 2.83
CA ASN A 554 27.72 -15.94 3.76
C ASN A 554 27.17 -16.86 4.86
N ARG A 555 25.84 -16.90 5.06
CA ARG A 555 25.22 -17.74 6.08
C ARG A 555 25.06 -19.19 5.59
N ALA A 556 25.53 -20.16 6.37
CA ALA A 556 25.47 -21.58 6.03
C ALA A 556 24.03 -22.08 5.76
N ALA A 557 23.05 -21.60 6.54
CA ALA A 557 21.64 -21.94 6.35
C ALA A 557 21.10 -21.49 4.97
N VAL A 558 21.57 -20.36 4.43
CA VAL A 558 21.20 -19.89 3.08
C VAL A 558 21.79 -20.80 2.02
N ARG A 559 23.07 -21.15 2.16
CA ARG A 559 23.77 -22.00 1.19
C ARG A 559 23.13 -23.38 1.06
N LEU A 560 22.64 -23.94 2.16
CA LEU A 560 21.92 -25.23 2.14
C LEU A 560 20.58 -25.15 1.40
N MET A 561 19.83 -24.04 1.56
CA MET A 561 18.50 -23.92 0.96
C MET A 561 18.54 -23.41 -0.49
N ALA A 562 19.27 -22.31 -0.73
CA ALA A 562 19.32 -21.60 -2.02
C ALA A 562 20.53 -21.99 -2.89
N GLY A 563 21.42 -22.84 -2.37
CA GLY A 563 22.65 -23.24 -3.03
C GLY A 563 23.75 -22.19 -2.96
N GLU A 564 24.96 -22.61 -3.35
CA GLU A 564 26.12 -21.74 -3.40
C GLU A 564 26.05 -20.75 -4.57
N ASN A 565 26.62 -19.56 -4.35
CA ASN A 565 26.71 -18.44 -5.32
C ASN A 565 28.17 -18.02 -5.58
N VAL A 566 29.12 -18.90 -5.28
CA VAL A 566 30.54 -18.60 -5.46
C VAL A 566 30.94 -18.88 -6.91
N GLU A 567 31.77 -18.01 -7.46
CA GLU A 567 32.37 -18.22 -8.79
C GLU A 567 33.24 -19.49 -8.79
N ILE A 568 33.07 -20.31 -9.82
CA ILE A 568 33.85 -21.54 -10.03
C ILE A 568 35.22 -21.18 -10.65
N SER A 569 36.27 -21.93 -10.31
CA SER A 569 37.61 -21.73 -10.90
C SER A 569 37.58 -21.93 -12.42
N ARG A 570 38.24 -21.04 -13.16
CA ARG A 570 38.33 -21.08 -14.63
C ARG A 570 39.27 -22.17 -15.16
N SER A 571 40.07 -22.78 -14.29
CA SER A 571 41.08 -23.77 -14.65
C SER A 571 40.64 -25.22 -14.47
N LEU A 572 39.32 -25.48 -14.32
CA LEU A 572 38.81 -26.83 -14.13
C LEU A 572 38.69 -27.59 -15.45
N ASP A 573 39.23 -28.81 -15.49
CA ASP A 573 39.12 -29.73 -16.61
C ASP A 573 37.87 -30.63 -16.49
N SER A 574 37.05 -30.67 -17.53
CA SER A 574 35.73 -31.31 -17.51
C SER A 574 35.79 -32.83 -17.37
N ARG A 575 36.82 -33.48 -17.93
CA ARG A 575 36.98 -34.94 -17.89
C ARG A 575 37.33 -35.44 -16.50
N SER A 576 38.21 -34.71 -15.82
CA SER A 576 38.68 -35.02 -14.48
C SER A 576 37.63 -34.71 -13.40
N PHE A 577 36.77 -33.70 -13.63
CA PHE A 577 35.82 -33.21 -12.62
C PHE A 577 34.40 -33.76 -12.72
N ASN A 578 34.04 -34.49 -13.77
CA ASN A 578 32.65 -34.93 -13.99
C ASN A 578 32.05 -35.73 -12.80
N GLN A 579 32.89 -36.44 -12.04
CA GLN A 579 32.47 -37.20 -10.85
C GLN A 579 32.18 -36.33 -9.61
N TYR A 580 32.67 -35.09 -9.59
CA TYR A 580 32.56 -34.17 -8.45
C TYR A 580 31.51 -33.07 -8.66
N ILE A 581 30.82 -33.08 -9.81
CA ILE A 581 29.78 -32.11 -10.13
C ILE A 581 28.47 -32.54 -9.44
N PRO A 582 27.85 -31.67 -8.62
CA PRO A 582 26.62 -32.00 -7.89
C PRO A 582 25.36 -32.01 -8.76
N VAL A 583 25.49 -31.72 -10.06
CA VAL A 583 24.39 -31.60 -11.03
C VAL A 583 24.35 -32.86 -11.88
N ASN A 584 23.17 -33.46 -12.00
CA ASN A 584 22.95 -34.64 -12.83
C ASN A 584 23.14 -34.33 -14.33
N ASN A 585 23.54 -35.34 -15.11
CA ASN A 585 23.70 -35.18 -16.54
C ASN A 585 22.35 -34.96 -17.25
N PHE A 586 22.12 -33.75 -17.72
CA PHE A 586 20.91 -33.31 -18.43
C PHE A 586 21.00 -33.43 -19.96
N LEU A 587 22.15 -33.85 -20.51
CA LEU A 587 22.32 -33.97 -21.97
C LEU A 587 21.42 -35.04 -22.62
N GLN A 588 20.92 -35.98 -21.81
CA GLN A 588 20.08 -37.07 -22.29
C GLN A 588 18.57 -36.75 -22.25
N CYS A 589 18.18 -35.51 -21.92
CA CYS A 589 16.80 -35.01 -21.97
C CYS A 589 15.75 -35.97 -21.38
N ARG A 590 16.05 -36.60 -20.23
CA ARG A 590 15.20 -37.64 -19.62
C ARG A 590 13.96 -37.11 -18.88
N SER A 591 13.87 -35.79 -18.68
CA SER A 591 12.75 -35.12 -18.02
C SER A 591 12.22 -33.98 -18.90
N GLU A 592 10.93 -33.63 -18.75
CA GLU A 592 10.31 -32.49 -19.47
C GLU A 592 11.04 -31.16 -19.20
N GLY A 593 11.62 -30.99 -18.00
CA GLY A 593 12.45 -29.83 -17.67
C GLY A 593 13.82 -29.81 -18.35
N SER A 594 14.24 -30.93 -18.96
CA SER A 594 15.49 -31.11 -19.69
C SER A 594 15.26 -31.23 -21.20
N LEU A 595 14.01 -31.23 -21.66
CA LEU A 595 13.58 -31.34 -23.05
C LEU A 595 13.40 -29.93 -23.64
N ARG A 596 14.31 -29.57 -24.57
CA ARG A 596 14.27 -28.43 -25.51
C ARG A 596 13.95 -27.04 -24.97
#